data_AF-A0A4Q3L8C9-F1
#
_entry.id   AF-A0A4Q3L8C9-F1
#
_cell.length_a   1.000
_cell.length_b   1.000
_cell.length_c   1.000
_cell.angle_alpha   90.00
_cell.angle_beta   90.00
_cell.angle_gamma   90.00
#
_symmetry.space_group_name_H-M   'P 1'
#
loop_
_entity.id
_entity.type
_entity.pdbx_description
1 polymer ?
#
loop_
_entity_poly.entity_id
_entity_poly.type
_entity_poly.pdbx_seq_one_letter_code
_entity_poly.pdbx_strand_id
1 'polypeptide(L)'
;LGEGGGGGARERPMFYVGSRGHHADIGGTTPGSMPPFSTLIEEEGVQIDNFKLVDRGVLREQEMLALLRSGRYPSRNPEQNMGDLKAQIAANEKGVQELRRMVDQFGLDVVQAYMRHVQDNAEESVRRVITRLKDGVFTLPLDNGAQIHVAIRVDAANRSAEIDFTGTSPQQENNFNAPKAVCMAAVLYVFRTLVSDEIPLNAGCLKPLKVIVPEGCMLNPNPPASVVAGNVETSTCITNTLYGALGVMAAGQCTMNNFTFGNAKYQYYETISGGSGAGGLYDEAGRLCGGFDGTSVVQTHMTNSRLTDPEVLEFRFPVRLESYEIRAGSGGAGKWKGGNGGVRRVRFLEDMTASILSNGRKVPSFGMAGGQPGQVGVNRVVRSDGRVEELGHIGSAEMK
;
A
#
# COMPACT_ATOMS: atom_id res chain seq x y z
N LEU A 1 -37.63 -12.72 0.30
CA LEU A 1 -39.00 -13.25 0.10
C LEU A 1 -39.98 -12.16 0.47
N GLY A 2 -40.88 -11.83 -0.45
CA GLY A 2 -41.87 -10.76 -0.32
C GLY A 2 -42.21 -10.19 -1.69
N GLU A 3 -43.02 -10.91 -2.48
CA GLU A 3 -43.69 -10.32 -3.63
C GLU A 3 -44.94 -9.58 -3.15
N GLY A 4 -44.96 -8.27 -3.37
CA GLY A 4 -46.11 -7.40 -3.14
C GLY A 4 -45.87 -6.11 -3.90
N GLY A 5 -46.61 -5.92 -4.99
CA GLY A 5 -46.47 -4.80 -5.91
C GLY A 5 -46.65 -3.44 -5.24
N GLY A 6 -45.72 -2.54 -5.54
CA GLY A 6 -45.77 -1.11 -5.21
C GLY A 6 -44.59 -0.42 -5.90
N GLY A 7 -44.86 0.68 -6.61
CA GLY A 7 -43.90 1.39 -7.47
C GLY A 7 -42.51 1.52 -6.85
N GLY A 8 -41.52 0.96 -7.53
CA GLY A 8 -40.19 0.68 -6.99
C GLY A 8 -39.42 1.94 -6.62
N ALA A 9 -39.58 2.42 -5.39
CA ALA A 9 -38.48 3.00 -4.66
C ALA A 9 -37.33 2.00 -4.75
N ARG A 10 -36.18 2.38 -5.32
CA ARG A 10 -34.99 1.52 -5.36
C ARG A 10 -34.75 1.00 -3.95
N GLU A 11 -34.94 -0.31 -3.73
CA GLU A 11 -34.60 -0.95 -2.47
C GLU A 11 -33.14 -0.64 -2.18
N ARG A 12 -32.91 0.12 -1.11
CA ARG A 12 -31.55 0.50 -0.73
C ARG A 12 -30.91 -0.72 -0.06
N PRO A 13 -29.70 -1.14 -0.47
CA PRO A 13 -29.01 -2.21 0.21
C PRO A 13 -28.75 -1.81 1.67
N MET A 14 -29.05 -2.73 2.60
CA MET A 14 -28.83 -2.51 4.04
C MET A 14 -27.34 -2.55 4.40
N PHE A 15 -26.57 -3.34 3.66
CA PHE A 15 -25.14 -3.55 3.88
C PHE A 15 -24.41 -3.74 2.56
N TYR A 16 -23.09 -3.54 2.59
CA TYR A 16 -22.17 -3.91 1.52
C TYR A 16 -21.10 -4.84 2.10
N VAL A 17 -20.75 -5.87 1.32
CA VAL A 17 -19.61 -6.75 1.59
C VAL A 17 -18.63 -6.55 0.44
N GLY A 18 -17.35 -6.36 0.77
CA GLY A 18 -16.30 -6.15 -0.21
C GLY A 18 -15.07 -6.96 0.12
N SER A 19 -14.50 -7.56 -0.92
CA SER A 19 -13.20 -8.23 -0.90
C SER A 19 -12.26 -7.51 -1.85
N ARG A 20 -11.01 -7.34 -1.45
CA ARG A 20 -9.96 -6.77 -2.31
C ARG A 20 -8.80 -7.75 -2.38
N GLY A 21 -8.39 -8.11 -3.59
CA GLY A 21 -7.19 -8.91 -3.85
C GLY A 21 -6.36 -8.25 -4.95
N HIS A 22 -5.04 -8.42 -4.86
CA HIS A 22 -4.13 -7.97 -5.92
C HIS A 22 -4.12 -8.99 -7.06
N HIS A 23 -4.19 -8.52 -8.30
CA HIS A 23 -4.03 -9.35 -9.49
C HIS A 23 -2.61 -9.17 -10.03
N ALA A 24 -1.88 -10.27 -10.25
CA ALA A 24 -0.48 -10.22 -10.66
C ALA A 24 -0.25 -9.49 -11.99
N ASP A 25 -1.22 -9.55 -12.92
CA ASP A 25 -1.19 -8.78 -14.16
C ASP A 25 -2.64 -8.48 -14.60
N ILE A 26 -2.94 -7.21 -14.86
CA ILE A 26 -4.15 -6.70 -15.51
C ILE A 26 -3.81 -5.97 -16.82
N GLY A 27 -2.62 -6.20 -17.36
CA GLY A 27 -2.05 -5.52 -18.51
C GLY A 27 -1.04 -4.44 -18.15
N GLY A 28 -0.89 -3.47 -19.04
CA GLY A 28 0.09 -2.38 -18.95
C GLY A 28 1.32 -2.59 -19.83
N THR A 29 2.21 -1.61 -19.88
CA THR A 29 3.36 -1.63 -20.82
C THR A 29 4.41 -2.70 -20.49
N THR A 30 4.50 -3.15 -19.24
CA THR A 30 5.39 -4.25 -18.81
C THR A 30 4.62 -5.39 -18.13
N PRO A 31 5.15 -6.62 -18.14
CA PRO A 31 4.60 -7.73 -17.35
C PRO A 31 4.55 -7.41 -15.84
N GLY A 32 3.50 -7.87 -15.16
CA GLY A 32 3.36 -7.71 -13.70
C GLY A 32 2.61 -6.45 -13.26
N SER A 33 2.04 -5.69 -14.22
CA SER A 33 1.22 -4.48 -14.00
C SER A 33 1.83 -3.41 -13.09
N MET A 34 3.16 -3.34 -13.06
CA MET A 34 3.93 -2.30 -12.36
C MET A 34 4.88 -1.60 -13.35
N PRO A 35 4.37 -0.98 -14.43
CA PRO A 35 5.21 -0.35 -15.44
C PRO A 35 6.02 0.80 -14.83
N PRO A 36 7.36 0.72 -14.79
CA PRO A 36 8.16 1.67 -14.03
C PRO A 36 8.15 3.09 -14.61
N PHE A 37 7.80 3.22 -15.89
CA PHE A 37 7.87 4.48 -16.64
C PHE A 37 6.50 4.98 -17.12
N SER A 38 5.39 4.51 -16.54
CA SER A 38 4.06 5.01 -16.92
C SER A 38 3.89 6.49 -16.55
N THR A 39 3.33 7.24 -17.49
CA THR A 39 2.98 8.66 -17.42
C THR A 39 1.46 8.87 -17.47
N LEU A 40 0.76 7.93 -18.11
CA LEU A 40 -0.69 7.93 -18.25
C LEU A 40 -1.30 6.65 -17.67
N ILE A 41 -2.51 6.75 -17.12
CA ILE A 41 -3.23 5.62 -16.52
C ILE A 41 -3.54 4.49 -17.51
N GLU A 42 -3.69 4.78 -18.80
CA GLU A 42 -3.86 3.77 -19.85
C GLU A 42 -2.64 2.85 -19.99
N GLU A 43 -1.44 3.32 -19.64
CA GLU A 43 -0.20 2.55 -19.70
C GLU A 43 -0.09 1.52 -18.57
N GLU A 44 -0.99 1.59 -17.57
CA GLU A 44 -1.03 0.74 -16.37
C GLU A 44 -1.98 -0.46 -16.50
N GLY A 45 -2.65 -0.60 -17.66
CA GLY A 45 -3.44 -1.77 -18.00
C GLY A 45 -4.93 -1.47 -18.17
N VAL A 46 -5.75 -2.49 -17.96
CA VAL A 46 -7.20 -2.42 -18.18
C VAL A 46 -7.87 -1.59 -17.08
N GLN A 47 -8.59 -0.55 -17.48
CA GLN A 47 -9.40 0.27 -16.58
C GLN A 47 -10.83 -0.29 -16.50
N ILE A 48 -11.25 -0.69 -15.31
CA ILE A 48 -12.58 -1.27 -15.07
C ILE A 48 -13.44 -0.23 -14.34
N ASP A 49 -14.34 0.42 -15.07
CA ASP A 49 -15.34 1.31 -14.47
C ASP A 49 -16.61 0.53 -14.10
N ASN A 50 -16.75 0.22 -12.81
CA ASN A 50 -17.97 -0.32 -12.17
C ASN A 50 -18.70 -1.41 -12.98
N PHE A 51 -17.96 -2.41 -13.46
CA PHE A 51 -18.53 -3.51 -14.24
C PHE A 51 -19.35 -4.46 -13.35
N LYS A 52 -20.64 -4.64 -13.68
CA LYS A 52 -21.52 -5.60 -13.01
C LYS A 52 -21.19 -7.02 -13.45
N LEU A 53 -20.36 -7.71 -12.66
CA LEU A 53 -19.82 -9.04 -12.96
C LEU A 53 -20.83 -10.18 -12.80
N VAL A 54 -21.72 -10.09 -11.82
CA VAL A 54 -22.79 -11.08 -11.60
C VAL A 54 -24.13 -10.36 -11.62
N ASP A 55 -25.05 -10.81 -12.47
CA ASP A 55 -26.41 -10.29 -12.54
C ASP A 55 -27.43 -11.39 -12.26
N ARG A 56 -28.23 -11.22 -11.19
CA ARG A 56 -29.27 -12.19 -10.77
C ARG A 56 -28.74 -13.64 -10.71
N GLY A 57 -27.52 -13.80 -10.18
CA GLY A 57 -26.85 -15.11 -10.05
C GLY A 57 -26.15 -15.61 -11.32
N VAL A 58 -26.25 -14.88 -12.43
CA VAL A 58 -25.58 -15.23 -13.69
C VAL A 58 -24.24 -14.50 -13.78
N LEU A 59 -23.16 -15.27 -13.85
CA LEU A 59 -21.80 -14.75 -14.04
C LEU A 59 -21.61 -14.30 -15.50
N ARG A 60 -21.22 -13.04 -15.69
CA ARG A 60 -20.94 -12.43 -17.00
C ARG A 60 -19.49 -12.61 -17.41
N GLU A 61 -19.08 -13.88 -17.46
CA GLU A 61 -17.68 -14.28 -17.65
C GLU A 61 -17.14 -13.85 -19.02
N GLN A 62 -17.91 -14.04 -20.09
CA GLN A 62 -17.45 -13.72 -21.44
C GLN A 62 -17.26 -12.21 -21.62
N GLU A 63 -18.15 -11.40 -21.07
CA GLU A 63 -18.03 -9.95 -21.13
C GLU A 63 -16.88 -9.43 -20.28
N MET A 64 -16.62 -10.04 -19.12
CA MET A 64 -15.45 -9.70 -18.30
C MET A 64 -14.14 -10.07 -19.01
N LEU A 65 -14.06 -11.24 -19.64
CA LEU A 65 -12.91 -11.64 -20.43
C LEU A 65 -12.70 -10.72 -21.63
N ALA A 66 -13.78 -10.30 -22.30
CA ALA A 66 -13.69 -9.32 -23.38
C ALA A 66 -13.17 -7.96 -22.87
N LEU A 67 -13.62 -7.51 -21.70
CA LEU A 67 -13.11 -6.29 -21.07
C LEU A 67 -11.61 -6.40 -20.72
N LEU A 68 -11.19 -7.52 -20.13
CA LEU A 68 -9.77 -7.77 -19.80
C LEU A 68 -8.86 -7.87 -21.03
N ARG A 69 -9.42 -8.26 -22.18
CA ARG A 69 -8.71 -8.30 -23.47
C ARG A 69 -8.83 -7.00 -24.27
N SER A 70 -9.48 -5.98 -23.72
CA SER A 70 -9.70 -4.69 -24.38
C SER A 70 -8.61 -3.67 -24.04
N GLY A 71 -8.67 -2.51 -24.71
CA GLY A 71 -7.74 -1.42 -24.49
C GLY A 71 -6.40 -1.62 -25.22
N ARG A 72 -5.51 -0.63 -25.06
CA ARG A 72 -4.21 -0.61 -25.74
C ARG A 72 -3.21 -1.60 -25.12
N TYR A 73 -3.32 -1.83 -23.81
CA TYR A 73 -2.43 -2.69 -23.04
C TYR A 73 -3.26 -3.71 -22.23
N PRO A 74 -3.86 -4.71 -22.90
CA PRO A 74 -4.77 -5.66 -22.27
C PRO A 74 -4.06 -6.57 -21.28
N SER A 75 -4.84 -7.29 -20.45
CA SER A 75 -4.32 -8.33 -19.57
C SER A 75 -3.64 -9.44 -20.37
N ARG A 76 -2.47 -9.88 -19.87
CA ARG A 76 -1.71 -10.99 -20.46
C ARG A 76 -2.28 -12.36 -20.11
N ASN A 77 -3.00 -12.46 -18.99
CA ASN A 77 -3.59 -13.70 -18.50
C ASN A 77 -5.01 -13.48 -17.95
N PRO A 78 -5.98 -13.15 -18.82
CA PRO A 78 -7.35 -12.84 -18.41
C PRO A 78 -8.07 -14.03 -17.75
N GLU A 79 -7.68 -15.26 -18.07
CA GLU A 79 -8.21 -16.47 -17.44
C GLU A 79 -7.80 -16.56 -15.96
N GLN A 80 -6.55 -16.24 -15.63
CA GLN A 80 -6.11 -16.14 -14.24
C GLN A 80 -6.84 -15.02 -13.51
N ASN A 81 -7.01 -13.84 -14.13
CA ASN A 81 -7.81 -12.77 -13.53
C ASN A 81 -9.25 -13.25 -13.23
N MET A 82 -9.86 -14.01 -14.14
CA MET A 82 -11.20 -14.56 -13.92
C MET A 82 -11.22 -15.58 -12.78
N GLY A 83 -10.16 -16.38 -12.61
CA GLY A 83 -9.99 -17.25 -11.44
C GLY A 83 -9.99 -16.47 -10.12
N ASP A 84 -9.20 -15.40 -10.04
CA ASP A 84 -9.14 -14.51 -8.88
C ASP A 84 -10.49 -13.83 -8.59
N LEU A 85 -11.17 -13.35 -9.63
CA LEU A 85 -12.50 -12.73 -9.52
C LEU A 85 -13.56 -13.73 -9.03
N LYS A 86 -13.51 -14.99 -9.48
CA LYS A 86 -14.37 -16.07 -8.97
C LYS A 86 -14.12 -16.32 -7.47
N ALA A 87 -12.86 -16.31 -7.04
CA ALA A 87 -12.52 -16.42 -5.62
C ALA A 87 -13.06 -15.24 -4.79
N GLN A 88 -12.96 -14.01 -5.31
CA GLN A 88 -13.54 -12.81 -4.68
C GLN A 88 -15.07 -12.88 -4.58
N ILE A 89 -15.77 -13.36 -5.62
CA ILE A 89 -17.22 -13.61 -5.57
C ILE A 89 -17.55 -14.59 -4.44
N ALA A 90 -16.84 -15.71 -4.36
CA ALA A 90 -17.07 -16.71 -3.31
C ALA A 90 -16.83 -16.15 -1.90
N ALA A 91 -15.78 -15.33 -1.73
CA ALA A 91 -15.49 -14.67 -0.46
C ALA A 91 -16.61 -13.69 -0.05
N ASN A 92 -17.13 -12.89 -0.99
CA ASN A 92 -18.23 -11.96 -0.71
C ASN A 92 -19.54 -12.70 -0.42
N GLU A 93 -19.84 -13.76 -1.16
CA GLU A 93 -21.02 -14.60 -0.90
C GLU A 93 -20.96 -15.21 0.50
N LYS A 94 -19.78 -15.69 0.93
CA LYS A 94 -19.59 -16.14 2.31
C LYS A 94 -19.84 -15.01 3.32
N GLY A 95 -19.32 -13.81 3.07
CA GLY A 95 -19.57 -12.64 3.92
C GLY A 95 -21.06 -12.28 4.01
N VAL A 96 -21.81 -12.36 2.90
CA VAL A 96 -23.27 -12.16 2.88
C VAL A 96 -23.99 -13.22 3.72
N GLN A 97 -23.58 -14.49 3.62
CA GLN A 97 -24.17 -15.57 4.43
C GLN A 97 -23.94 -15.36 5.92
N GLU A 98 -22.73 -15.00 6.34
CA GLU A 98 -22.44 -14.75 7.75
C GLU A 98 -23.16 -13.51 8.28
N LEU A 99 -23.29 -12.47 7.46
CA LEU A 99 -24.06 -11.28 7.83
C LEU A 99 -25.54 -11.60 8.03
N ARG A 100 -26.13 -12.42 7.15
CA ARG A 100 -27.51 -12.90 7.30
C ARG A 100 -27.67 -13.73 8.57
N ARG A 101 -26.78 -14.69 8.83
CA ARG A 101 -26.78 -15.48 10.08
C ARG A 101 -26.71 -14.60 11.32
N MET A 102 -25.87 -13.57 11.30
CA MET A 102 -25.76 -12.63 12.41
C MET A 102 -27.06 -11.84 12.61
N VAL A 103 -27.71 -11.40 11.52
CA VAL A 103 -29.02 -10.72 11.59
C VAL A 103 -30.11 -11.67 12.07
N ASP A 104 -30.14 -12.93 11.62
CA ASP A 104 -31.13 -13.93 12.05
C ASP A 104 -30.98 -14.25 13.54
N GLN A 105 -29.75 -14.29 14.05
CA GLN A 105 -29.44 -14.60 15.44
C GLN A 105 -29.69 -13.43 16.39
N PHE A 106 -29.27 -12.22 16.03
CA PHE A 106 -29.25 -11.07 16.93
C PHE A 106 -30.31 -10.01 16.61
N GLY A 107 -30.95 -10.08 15.44
CA GLY A 107 -31.85 -9.05 14.93
C GLY A 107 -31.11 -7.90 14.24
N LEU A 108 -31.76 -7.32 13.23
CA LEU A 108 -31.18 -6.26 12.39
C LEU A 108 -30.77 -5.02 13.21
N ASP A 109 -31.63 -4.58 14.11
CA ASP A 109 -31.41 -3.36 14.91
C ASP A 109 -30.16 -3.49 15.80
N VAL A 110 -29.95 -4.69 16.38
CA VAL A 110 -28.78 -4.98 17.22
C VAL A 110 -27.52 -4.98 16.38
N VAL A 111 -27.52 -5.65 15.22
CA VAL A 111 -26.36 -5.65 14.30
C VAL A 111 -25.99 -4.23 13.88
N GLN A 112 -26.97 -3.43 13.46
CA GLN A 112 -26.73 -2.05 13.05
C GLN A 112 -26.24 -1.16 14.22
N ALA A 113 -26.74 -1.38 15.43
CA ALA A 113 -26.26 -0.69 16.63
C ALA A 113 -24.80 -1.03 16.92
N TYR A 114 -24.42 -2.31 16.91
CA TYR A 114 -23.04 -2.72 17.16
C TYR A 114 -22.07 -2.26 16.08
N MET A 115 -22.49 -2.20 14.81
CA MET A 115 -21.68 -1.59 13.75
C MET A 115 -21.37 -0.11 14.02
N ARG A 116 -22.30 0.64 14.62
CA ARG A 116 -22.06 2.03 15.07
C ARG A 116 -21.14 2.07 16.28
N HIS A 117 -21.42 1.27 17.32
CA HIS A 117 -20.59 1.20 18.53
C HIS A 117 -19.13 0.86 18.22
N VAL A 118 -18.88 -0.04 17.26
CA VAL A 118 -17.53 -0.38 16.78
C VAL A 118 -16.82 0.82 16.17
N GLN A 119 -17.53 1.67 15.42
CA GLN A 119 -16.97 2.89 14.84
C GLN A 119 -16.75 3.98 15.90
N ASP A 120 -17.70 4.14 16.82
CA ASP A 120 -17.61 5.15 17.88
C ASP A 120 -16.49 4.82 18.87
N ASN A 121 -16.27 3.54 19.17
CA ASN A 121 -15.12 3.10 19.96
C ASN A 121 -13.79 3.39 19.25
N ALA A 122 -13.73 3.16 17.93
CA ALA A 122 -12.52 3.46 17.16
C ALA A 122 -12.22 4.97 17.07
N GLU A 123 -13.26 5.79 16.96
CA GLU A 123 -13.16 7.25 17.08
C GLU A 123 -12.60 7.65 18.45
N GLU A 124 -13.23 7.16 19.53
CA GLU A 124 -12.85 7.51 20.90
C GLU A 124 -11.39 7.10 21.20
N SER A 125 -10.97 5.93 20.76
CA SER A 125 -9.59 5.47 20.93
C SER A 125 -8.56 6.36 20.25
N VAL A 126 -8.85 6.89 19.05
CA VAL A 126 -7.97 7.86 18.39
C VAL A 126 -7.98 9.20 19.13
N ARG A 127 -9.15 9.68 19.57
CA ARG A 127 -9.26 10.94 20.34
C ARG A 127 -8.43 10.93 21.62
N ARG A 128 -8.36 9.79 22.33
CA ARG A 128 -7.51 9.64 23.53
C ARG A 128 -6.02 9.79 23.23
N VAL A 129 -5.57 9.37 22.05
CA VAL A 129 -4.17 9.49 21.65
C VAL A 129 -3.86 10.91 21.18
N ILE A 130 -4.77 11.57 20.47
CA ILE A 130 -4.59 12.93 19.95
C ILE A 130 -4.19 13.93 21.05
N THR A 131 -4.78 13.83 22.25
CA THR A 131 -4.46 14.75 23.35
C THR A 131 -3.01 14.68 23.85
N ARG A 132 -2.27 13.65 23.44
CA ARG A 132 -0.86 13.42 23.79
C ARG A 132 0.09 13.82 22.65
N LEU A 133 -0.46 14.07 21.47
CA LEU A 133 0.32 14.49 20.31
C LEU A 133 0.71 15.96 20.43
N LYS A 134 1.78 16.32 19.74
CA LYS A 134 2.23 17.70 19.60
C LYS A 134 2.12 18.11 18.15
N ASP A 135 2.07 19.42 17.93
CA ASP A 135 2.24 19.97 16.60
C ASP A 135 3.57 19.53 16.00
N GLY A 136 3.56 19.29 14.70
CA GLY A 136 4.70 18.74 14.01
C GLY A 136 4.67 19.06 12.52
N VAL A 137 5.85 19.25 11.95
CA VAL A 137 6.00 19.52 10.52
C VAL A 137 7.14 18.67 10.00
N PHE A 138 6.94 18.04 8.84
CA PHE A 138 7.97 17.25 8.19
C PHE A 138 7.85 17.31 6.68
N THR A 139 9.01 17.35 6.02
CA THR A 139 9.12 17.25 4.57
C THR A 139 10.02 16.07 4.23
N LEU A 140 9.50 15.10 3.47
CA LEU A 140 10.26 13.98 2.95
C LEU A 140 10.53 14.20 1.45
N PRO A 141 11.79 14.40 1.04
CA PRO A 141 12.15 14.36 -0.38
C PRO A 141 12.13 12.93 -0.92
N LEU A 142 11.82 12.77 -2.21
CA LEU A 142 11.75 11.49 -2.92
C LEU A 142 12.85 11.38 -3.98
N ASP A 143 13.12 10.16 -4.45
CA ASP A 143 14.22 9.91 -5.40
C ASP A 143 13.97 10.50 -6.81
N ASN A 144 12.70 10.76 -7.14
CA ASN A 144 12.27 11.40 -8.37
C ASN A 144 12.33 12.94 -8.30
N GLY A 145 12.75 13.51 -7.17
CA GLY A 145 12.85 14.96 -6.95
C GLY A 145 11.59 15.62 -6.39
N ALA A 146 10.48 14.89 -6.26
CA ALA A 146 9.28 15.37 -5.58
C ALA A 146 9.49 15.40 -4.05
N GLN A 147 8.55 16.02 -3.34
CA GLN A 147 8.50 16.01 -1.89
C GLN A 147 7.09 15.82 -1.37
N ILE A 148 6.97 15.15 -0.23
CA ILE A 148 5.75 15.09 0.56
C ILE A 148 5.95 15.96 1.79
N HIS A 149 5.09 16.96 1.95
CA HIS A 149 5.07 17.84 3.11
C HIS A 149 3.82 17.55 3.94
N VAL A 150 3.96 17.52 5.25
CA VAL A 150 2.80 17.48 6.15
C VAL A 150 3.03 18.37 7.37
N ALA A 151 2.01 19.15 7.71
CA ALA A 151 1.88 19.82 8.99
C ALA A 151 0.73 19.19 9.78
N ILE A 152 1.01 18.80 11.02
CA ILE A 152 0.03 18.25 11.96
C ILE A 152 -0.21 19.31 13.03
N ARG A 153 -1.46 19.72 13.21
CA ARG A 153 -1.89 20.69 14.22
C ARG A 153 -2.88 20.03 15.17
N VAL A 154 -2.57 20.01 16.46
CA VAL A 154 -3.32 19.29 17.48
C VAL A 154 -4.22 20.26 18.22
N ASP A 155 -5.53 19.99 18.22
CA ASP A 155 -6.49 20.65 19.08
C ASP A 155 -6.81 19.72 20.26
N ALA A 156 -6.08 19.92 21.36
CA ALA A 156 -6.25 19.11 22.56
C ALA A 156 -7.62 19.34 23.23
N ALA A 157 -8.23 20.52 23.09
CA ALA A 157 -9.52 20.84 23.69
C ALA A 157 -10.65 20.07 23.00
N ASN A 158 -10.65 20.04 21.67
CA ASN A 158 -11.62 19.28 20.88
C ASN A 158 -11.21 17.82 20.63
N ARG A 159 -10.01 17.42 21.09
CA ARG A 159 -9.40 16.11 20.86
C ARG A 159 -9.43 15.74 19.37
N SER A 160 -9.01 16.67 18.54
CA SER A 160 -8.96 16.53 17.08
C SER A 160 -7.60 16.97 16.54
N ALA A 161 -7.26 16.52 15.33
CA ALA A 161 -6.05 16.94 14.66
C ALA A 161 -6.34 17.35 13.22
N GLU A 162 -5.68 18.41 12.76
CA GLU A 162 -5.60 18.76 11.36
C GLU A 162 -4.31 18.19 10.77
N ILE A 163 -4.42 17.49 9.64
CA ILE A 163 -3.31 16.93 8.89
C ILE A 163 -3.32 17.60 7.53
N ASP A 164 -2.38 18.52 7.33
CA ASP A 164 -2.34 19.42 6.19
C ASP A 164 -1.16 19.10 5.28
N PHE A 165 -1.46 18.60 4.08
CA PHE A 165 -0.47 18.24 3.06
C PHE A 165 -0.11 19.41 2.12
N THR A 166 -0.54 20.63 2.42
CA THR A 166 -0.17 21.83 1.66
C THR A 166 1.35 22.00 1.61
N GLY A 167 1.92 22.18 0.41
CA GLY A 167 3.37 22.21 0.19
C GLY A 167 3.96 20.88 -0.33
N THR A 168 3.16 19.82 -0.39
CA THR A 168 3.47 18.62 -1.18
C THR A 168 3.56 18.97 -2.66
N SER A 169 4.46 18.33 -3.39
CA SER A 169 4.69 18.62 -4.81
C SER A 169 3.41 18.54 -5.65
N PRO A 170 3.32 19.34 -6.73
CA PRO A 170 2.27 19.20 -7.74
C PRO A 170 2.20 17.78 -8.30
N GLN A 171 1.13 17.45 -9.03
CA GLN A 171 1.06 16.22 -9.81
C GLN A 171 2.33 16.03 -10.64
N GLN A 172 2.87 14.81 -10.60
CA GLN A 172 4.07 14.42 -11.32
C GLN A 172 3.72 13.90 -12.71
N GLU A 173 4.64 14.04 -13.65
CA GLU A 173 4.56 13.47 -15.01
C GLU A 173 4.91 11.97 -15.04
N ASN A 174 5.05 11.33 -13.88
CA ASN A 174 5.36 9.92 -13.70
C ASN A 174 4.37 9.27 -12.72
N ASN A 175 4.48 7.96 -12.54
CA ASN A 175 3.52 7.16 -11.78
C ASN A 175 3.59 7.23 -10.24
N PHE A 176 4.43 8.10 -9.67
CA PHE A 176 4.47 8.32 -8.22
C PHE A 176 3.30 9.17 -7.70
N ASN A 177 2.31 9.49 -8.53
CA ASN A 177 1.06 10.06 -8.05
C ASN A 177 0.25 9.01 -7.26
N ALA A 178 -0.41 9.43 -6.21
CA ALA A 178 -1.28 8.61 -5.37
C ALA A 178 -2.70 9.21 -5.35
N PRO A 179 -3.75 8.43 -5.65
CA PRO A 179 -5.12 8.90 -5.47
C PRO A 179 -5.36 9.31 -4.03
N LYS A 180 -6.20 10.32 -3.79
CA LYS A 180 -6.51 10.83 -2.45
C LYS A 180 -6.88 9.74 -1.44
N ALA A 181 -7.59 8.70 -1.89
CA ALA A 181 -7.94 7.56 -1.06
C ALA A 181 -6.72 6.83 -0.45
N VAL A 182 -5.59 6.77 -1.16
CA VAL A 182 -4.33 6.19 -0.66
C VAL A 182 -3.73 7.05 0.44
N CYS A 183 -3.74 8.38 0.28
CA CYS A 183 -3.31 9.31 1.32
C CYS A 183 -4.17 9.17 2.59
N MET A 184 -5.50 9.11 2.43
CA MET A 184 -6.42 8.88 3.56
C MET A 184 -6.16 7.54 4.27
N ALA A 185 -5.84 6.48 3.52
CA ALA A 185 -5.49 5.17 4.08
C ALA A 185 -4.18 5.21 4.89
N ALA A 186 -3.16 5.94 4.41
CA ALA A 186 -1.91 6.13 5.14
C ALA A 186 -2.12 6.92 6.46
N VAL A 187 -2.95 7.98 6.43
CA VAL A 187 -3.34 8.72 7.64
C VAL A 187 -4.05 7.79 8.63
N LEU A 188 -5.05 7.04 8.16
CA LEU A 188 -5.77 6.07 8.98
C LEU A 188 -4.82 5.05 9.61
N TYR A 189 -3.91 4.47 8.82
CA TYR A 189 -2.92 3.51 9.30
C TYR A 189 -2.04 4.12 10.40
N VAL A 190 -1.42 5.27 10.15
CA VAL A 190 -0.49 5.89 11.10
C VAL A 190 -1.20 6.20 12.42
N PHE A 191 -2.32 6.91 12.39
CA PHE A 191 -3.05 7.23 13.62
C PHE A 191 -3.53 5.98 14.34
N ARG A 192 -3.86 4.91 13.59
CA ARG A 192 -4.20 3.65 14.23
C ARG A 192 -3.00 3.01 14.94
N THR A 193 -1.80 3.07 14.37
CA THR A 193 -0.60 2.49 15.01
C THR A 193 -0.21 3.19 16.31
N LEU A 194 -0.67 4.43 16.54
CA LEU A 194 -0.44 5.15 17.79
C LEU A 194 -1.36 4.68 18.92
N VAL A 195 -2.45 3.98 18.58
CA VAL A 195 -3.40 3.43 19.56
C VAL A 195 -2.89 2.08 20.06
N SER A 196 -2.41 2.06 21.31
CA SER A 196 -1.99 0.85 22.02
C SER A 196 -3.19 0.08 22.61
N ASP A 197 -4.15 -0.27 21.76
CA ASP A 197 -5.38 -0.99 22.13
C ASP A 197 -5.86 -1.88 20.97
N GLU A 198 -6.54 -2.98 21.32
CA GLU A 198 -7.10 -3.96 20.39
C GLU A 198 -8.45 -3.47 19.81
N ILE A 199 -8.43 -2.32 19.15
CA ILE A 199 -9.61 -1.86 18.39
C ILE A 199 -9.66 -2.49 16.98
N PRO A 200 -10.81 -2.56 16.31
CA PRO A 200 -10.86 -2.91 14.89
C PRO A 200 -10.47 -1.72 14.01
N LEU A 201 -9.82 -1.95 12.86
CA LEU A 201 -9.51 -0.89 11.90
C LEU A 201 -10.78 -0.51 11.12
N ASN A 202 -11.25 0.73 11.28
CA ASN A 202 -12.42 1.23 10.57
C ASN A 202 -12.40 2.76 10.41
N ALA A 203 -13.36 3.31 9.66
CA ALA A 203 -13.45 4.74 9.34
C ALA A 203 -13.73 5.65 10.56
N GLY A 204 -14.17 5.11 11.69
CA GLY A 204 -14.30 5.84 12.95
C GLY A 204 -13.00 6.52 13.38
N CYS A 205 -11.85 5.89 13.11
CA CYS A 205 -10.53 6.47 13.38
C CYS A 205 -10.25 7.78 12.61
N LEU A 206 -10.95 8.04 11.51
CA LEU A 206 -10.79 9.26 10.70
C LEU A 206 -11.72 10.40 11.17
N LYS A 207 -12.80 10.12 11.90
CA LYS A 207 -13.75 11.15 12.34
C LYS A 207 -13.11 12.32 13.14
N PRO A 208 -12.11 12.11 14.02
CA PRO A 208 -11.48 13.23 14.74
C PRO A 208 -10.37 13.92 13.94
N LEU A 209 -10.15 13.53 12.68
CA LEU A 209 -9.05 13.98 11.84
C LEU A 209 -9.58 14.83 10.68
N LYS A 210 -9.12 16.08 10.58
CA LYS A 210 -9.35 16.93 9.41
C LYS A 210 -8.16 16.78 8.47
N VAL A 211 -8.33 16.06 7.37
CA VAL A 211 -7.26 15.84 6.39
C VAL A 211 -7.42 16.79 5.20
N ILE A 212 -6.40 17.61 4.97
CA ILE A 212 -6.34 18.56 3.86
C ILE A 212 -5.32 18.03 2.84
N VAL A 213 -5.81 17.67 1.66
CA VAL A 213 -4.98 17.25 0.52
C VAL A 213 -5.32 18.19 -0.65
N PRO A 214 -4.44 19.11 -1.03
CA PRO A 214 -4.69 20.04 -2.13
C PRO A 214 -5.04 19.31 -3.43
N GLU A 215 -6.00 19.82 -4.19
CA GLU A 215 -6.31 19.30 -5.54
C GLU A 215 -5.16 19.57 -6.51
N GLY A 216 -4.86 18.60 -7.38
CA GLY A 216 -3.79 18.70 -8.37
C GLY A 216 -2.38 18.51 -7.81
N CYS A 217 -2.21 18.16 -6.54
CA CYS A 217 -0.93 17.70 -6.00
C CYS A 217 -0.73 16.20 -6.29
N MET A 218 0.50 15.70 -6.11
CA MET A 218 0.78 14.28 -6.36
C MET A 218 0.00 13.30 -5.45
N LEU A 219 -0.64 13.78 -4.38
CA LEU A 219 -1.48 12.97 -3.48
C LEU A 219 -2.99 13.13 -3.77
N ASN A 220 -3.36 13.94 -4.76
CA ASN A 220 -4.71 14.12 -5.26
C ASN A 220 -4.64 14.53 -6.74
N PRO A 221 -4.09 13.64 -7.60
CA PRO A 221 -3.89 13.93 -9.01
C PRO A 221 -5.22 13.94 -9.77
N ASN A 222 -5.24 14.63 -10.91
CA ASN A 222 -6.33 14.61 -11.86
C ASN A 222 -6.10 13.52 -12.92
N PRO A 223 -7.15 12.81 -13.37
CA PRO A 223 -7.05 11.98 -14.57
C PRO A 223 -6.53 12.79 -15.77
N PRO A 224 -5.74 12.19 -16.68
CA PRO A 224 -5.40 10.76 -16.80
C PRO A 224 -4.03 10.39 -16.20
N ALA A 225 -3.58 11.04 -15.12
CA ALA A 225 -2.27 10.75 -14.53
C ALA A 225 -2.09 9.26 -14.15
N SER A 226 -0.90 8.71 -14.40
CA SER A 226 -0.49 7.39 -13.90
C SER A 226 -0.41 7.37 -12.38
N VAL A 227 -0.81 6.26 -11.75
CA VAL A 227 -0.92 6.15 -10.28
C VAL A 227 -0.45 4.81 -9.70
N VAL A 228 0.15 3.92 -10.49
CA VAL A 228 0.47 2.56 -10.03
C VAL A 228 1.41 2.57 -8.83
N ALA A 229 2.43 3.45 -8.82
CA ALA A 229 3.36 3.57 -7.69
C ALA A 229 2.73 4.29 -6.49
N GLY A 230 1.57 4.94 -6.66
CA GLY A 230 0.84 5.61 -5.61
C GLY A 230 0.53 4.72 -4.41
N ASN A 231 -0.09 3.56 -4.66
CA ASN A 231 -0.48 2.62 -3.60
C ASN A 231 0.73 1.88 -3.00
N VAL A 232 1.79 1.67 -3.77
CA VAL A 232 2.88 0.75 -3.40
C VAL A 232 4.23 1.40 -3.13
N GLU A 233 4.42 2.68 -3.40
CA GLU A 233 5.65 3.41 -3.11
C GLU A 233 5.33 4.71 -2.38
N THR A 234 4.53 5.58 -3.01
CA THR A 234 4.19 6.90 -2.45
C THR A 234 3.47 6.76 -1.10
N SER A 235 2.60 5.77 -0.93
CA SER A 235 1.93 5.46 0.34
C SER A 235 2.89 5.21 1.51
N THR A 236 4.01 4.51 1.25
CA THR A 236 5.06 4.25 2.26
C THR A 236 5.76 5.56 2.63
N CYS A 237 6.04 6.40 1.63
CA CYS A 237 6.60 7.73 1.87
C CYS A 237 5.64 8.63 2.68
N ILE A 238 4.34 8.67 2.36
CA ILE A 238 3.34 9.41 3.16
C ILE A 238 3.37 8.94 4.63
N THR A 239 3.41 7.63 4.84
CA THR A 239 3.46 7.02 6.18
C THR A 239 4.72 7.46 6.94
N ASN A 240 5.89 7.41 6.30
CA ASN A 240 7.14 7.88 6.90
C ASN A 240 7.10 9.40 7.17
N THR A 241 6.57 10.22 6.27
CA THR A 241 6.43 11.68 6.49
C THR A 241 5.55 11.96 7.72
N LEU A 242 4.43 11.25 7.87
CA LEU A 242 3.55 11.38 9.03
C LEU A 242 4.25 10.99 10.33
N TYR A 243 4.98 9.87 10.36
CA TYR A 243 5.77 9.51 11.55
C TYR A 243 6.87 10.51 11.86
N GLY A 244 7.51 11.07 10.82
CA GLY A 244 8.50 12.14 10.95
C GLY A 244 7.90 13.40 11.57
N ALA A 245 6.71 13.81 11.14
CA ALA A 245 6.01 14.96 11.71
C ALA A 245 5.57 14.72 13.16
N LEU A 246 5.08 13.51 13.47
CA LEU A 246 4.70 13.13 14.83
C LEU A 246 5.92 12.97 15.76
N GLY A 247 7.12 12.73 15.22
CA GLY A 247 8.34 12.56 15.99
C GLY A 247 8.33 11.31 16.88
N VAL A 248 7.63 10.25 16.47
CA VAL A 248 7.44 9.03 17.28
C VAL A 248 8.38 7.89 16.92
N MET A 249 8.87 7.83 15.67
CA MET A 249 9.84 6.83 15.23
C MET A 249 10.71 7.33 14.08
N ALA A 250 11.90 6.75 13.93
CA ALA A 250 12.69 6.86 12.71
C ALA A 250 11.98 6.14 11.55
N ALA A 251 12.32 6.50 10.31
CA ALA A 251 11.71 5.87 9.14
C ALA A 251 12.10 4.39 9.02
N GLY A 252 11.14 3.56 8.57
CA GLY A 252 11.48 2.30 7.90
C GLY A 252 11.99 2.55 6.48
N GLN A 253 12.25 1.49 5.72
CA GLN A 253 12.52 1.65 4.28
C GLN A 253 11.43 2.50 3.60
N CYS A 254 11.82 3.50 2.81
CA CYS A 254 10.88 4.41 2.13
C CYS A 254 10.26 3.81 0.86
N THR A 255 10.09 2.49 0.80
CA THR A 255 9.86 1.72 -0.44
C THR A 255 9.26 0.37 -0.08
N MET A 256 8.40 -0.16 -0.95
CA MET A 256 7.96 -1.57 -0.86
C MET A 256 8.80 -2.47 -1.78
N ASN A 257 9.70 -1.88 -2.58
CA ASN A 257 10.59 -2.56 -3.51
C ASN A 257 9.80 -3.45 -4.46
N ASN A 258 8.96 -2.82 -5.27
CA ASN A 258 8.05 -3.49 -6.19
C ASN A 258 8.85 -4.10 -7.34
N PHE A 259 9.20 -5.36 -7.18
CA PHE A 259 9.97 -6.12 -8.16
C PHE A 259 9.02 -6.95 -8.99
N THR A 260 9.02 -6.69 -10.29
CA THR A 260 8.25 -7.44 -11.26
C THR A 260 9.16 -8.06 -12.29
N PHE A 261 8.76 -9.21 -12.81
CA PHE A 261 9.39 -9.76 -13.98
C PHE A 261 8.43 -10.64 -14.75
N GLY A 262 8.75 -10.86 -16.03
CA GLY A 262 7.98 -11.78 -16.83
C GLY A 262 8.29 -11.71 -18.31
N ASN A 263 7.48 -12.44 -19.05
CA ASN A 263 7.44 -12.46 -20.51
C ASN A 263 6.00 -12.74 -20.96
N ALA A 264 5.81 -13.20 -22.20
CA ALA A 264 4.48 -13.52 -22.73
C ALA A 264 3.77 -14.64 -21.95
N LYS A 265 4.52 -15.55 -21.32
CA LYS A 265 4.00 -16.72 -20.61
C LYS A 265 3.91 -16.53 -19.11
N TYR A 266 4.88 -15.84 -18.51
CA TYR A 266 5.00 -15.69 -17.06
C TYR A 266 4.88 -14.23 -16.63
N GLN A 267 4.15 -13.97 -15.55
CA GLN A 267 4.07 -12.66 -14.90
C GLN A 267 4.21 -12.86 -13.39
N TYR A 268 5.18 -12.16 -12.80
CA TYR A 268 5.45 -12.23 -11.37
C TYR A 268 5.59 -10.83 -10.79
N TYR A 269 5.12 -10.70 -9.55
CA TYR A 269 5.23 -9.48 -8.76
C TYR A 269 5.50 -9.85 -7.30
N GLU A 270 6.54 -9.25 -6.72
CA GLU A 270 6.81 -9.31 -5.29
C GLU A 270 7.16 -7.93 -4.73
N THR A 271 6.84 -7.73 -3.45
CA THR A 271 7.41 -6.65 -2.64
C THR A 271 8.59 -7.20 -1.85
N ILE A 272 9.76 -6.57 -1.95
CA ILE A 272 10.96 -7.04 -1.23
C ILE A 272 11.04 -6.35 0.13
N SER A 273 11.11 -7.15 1.19
CA SER A 273 11.17 -6.66 2.56
C SER A 273 12.52 -6.01 2.91
N GLY A 274 12.52 -5.14 3.92
CA GLY A 274 13.70 -4.39 4.35
C GLY A 274 13.68 -4.09 5.85
N GLY A 275 14.40 -3.07 6.27
CA GLY A 275 14.50 -2.71 7.69
C GLY A 275 13.33 -1.87 8.17
N SER A 276 12.76 -2.21 9.35
CA SER A 276 11.83 -1.32 10.04
C SER A 276 12.56 -0.19 10.76
N GLY A 277 11.83 0.91 11.01
CA GLY A 277 12.32 2.00 11.86
C GLY A 277 12.48 1.56 13.31
N ALA A 278 13.33 2.29 14.03
CA ALA A 278 13.49 2.21 15.49
C ALA A 278 12.79 3.41 16.15
N GLY A 279 12.42 3.30 17.42
CA GLY A 279 11.63 4.34 18.08
C GLY A 279 11.75 4.36 19.60
N GLY A 280 11.28 5.47 20.17
CA GLY A 280 11.14 5.63 21.60
C GLY A 280 9.77 5.13 22.09
N LEU A 281 9.73 4.67 23.33
CA LEU A 281 8.49 4.46 24.07
C LEU A 281 8.31 5.61 25.05
N TYR A 282 7.11 6.17 25.11
CA TYR A 282 6.79 7.34 25.91
C TYR A 282 5.71 7.00 26.94
N ASP A 283 5.87 7.48 28.17
CA ASP A 283 4.87 7.32 29.23
C ASP A 283 3.67 8.27 29.04
N GLU A 284 2.70 8.22 29.96
CA GLU A 284 1.50 9.06 29.90
C GLU A 284 1.80 10.56 29.99
N ALA A 285 2.95 10.95 30.54
CA ALA A 285 3.41 12.34 30.60
C ALA A 285 4.24 12.75 29.36
N GLY A 286 4.34 11.86 28.35
CA GLY A 286 5.12 12.09 27.13
C GLY A 286 6.63 12.04 27.35
N ARG A 287 7.09 11.44 28.46
CA ARG A 287 8.53 11.28 28.76
C ARG A 287 9.03 9.97 28.20
N LEU A 288 10.22 9.99 27.61
CA LEU A 288 10.88 8.80 27.09
C LEU A 288 11.14 7.80 28.24
N CYS A 289 10.46 6.65 28.23
CA CYS A 289 10.55 5.61 29.25
C CYS A 289 11.19 4.31 28.74
N GLY A 290 11.38 4.20 27.42
CA GLY A 290 12.00 3.04 26.78
C GLY A 290 12.17 3.27 25.29
N GLY A 291 12.36 2.18 24.53
CA GLY A 291 12.41 2.21 23.07
C GLY A 291 12.66 0.82 22.50
N PHE A 292 12.68 0.73 21.19
CA PHE A 292 12.78 -0.53 20.45
C PHE A 292 13.72 -0.39 19.26
N ASP A 293 14.50 -1.44 19.01
CA ASP A 293 15.26 -1.60 17.77
C ASP A 293 14.31 -1.94 16.61
N GLY A 294 14.72 -1.59 15.40
CA GLY A 294 14.04 -2.01 14.19
C GLY A 294 14.31 -3.47 13.87
N THR A 295 13.33 -4.13 13.26
CA THR A 295 13.43 -5.52 12.81
C THR A 295 14.02 -5.57 11.39
N SER A 296 14.95 -6.50 11.15
CA SER A 296 15.60 -6.65 9.84
C SER A 296 14.77 -7.50 8.89
N VAL A 297 14.72 -7.14 7.61
CA VAL A 297 14.11 -7.93 6.52
C VAL A 297 12.66 -8.34 6.83
N VAL A 298 11.81 -7.36 7.13
CA VAL A 298 10.37 -7.54 7.37
C VAL A 298 9.54 -6.59 6.52
N GLN A 299 8.34 -7.05 6.18
CA GLN A 299 7.32 -6.19 5.56
C GLN A 299 6.81 -5.21 6.61
N THR A 300 6.89 -3.91 6.33
CA THR A 300 6.50 -2.82 7.23
C THR A 300 5.50 -1.89 6.57
N HIS A 301 4.69 -1.23 7.40
CA HIS A 301 3.78 -0.17 6.99
C HIS A 301 2.78 -0.59 5.90
N MET A 302 2.98 -0.16 4.66
CA MET A 302 2.04 -0.34 3.56
C MET A 302 2.18 -1.72 2.87
N THR A 303 2.97 -2.62 3.46
CA THR A 303 3.11 -4.02 3.05
C THR A 303 2.47 -4.96 4.07
N ASN A 304 1.76 -5.98 3.59
CA ASN A 304 1.13 -7.01 4.42
C ASN A 304 1.28 -8.42 3.80
N SER A 305 2.29 -8.59 2.94
CA SER A 305 2.58 -9.86 2.28
C SER A 305 3.46 -10.76 3.15
N ARG A 306 3.35 -12.07 2.92
CA ARG A 306 4.39 -13.02 3.33
C ARG A 306 5.38 -13.18 2.20
N LEU A 307 6.62 -13.54 2.53
CA LEU A 307 7.61 -13.93 1.53
C LEU A 307 7.09 -15.14 0.74
N THR A 308 7.17 -15.10 -0.59
CA THR A 308 6.96 -16.27 -1.44
C THR A 308 8.03 -17.31 -1.12
N ASP A 309 7.59 -18.53 -0.82
CA ASP A 309 8.52 -19.64 -0.57
C ASP A 309 9.48 -19.82 -1.78
N PRO A 310 10.80 -19.91 -1.55
CA PRO A 310 11.78 -20.08 -2.62
C PRO A 310 11.48 -21.27 -3.54
N GLU A 311 11.08 -22.42 -3.00
CA GLU A 311 10.80 -23.61 -3.80
C GLU A 311 9.56 -23.42 -4.66
N VAL A 312 8.54 -22.73 -4.14
CA VAL A 312 7.34 -22.37 -4.91
C VAL A 312 7.67 -21.38 -6.03
N LEU A 313 8.54 -20.41 -5.77
CA LEU A 313 9.00 -19.46 -6.79
C LEU A 313 9.72 -20.18 -7.92
N GLU A 314 10.72 -21.00 -7.60
CA GLU A 314 11.54 -21.72 -8.58
C GLU A 314 10.75 -22.82 -9.32
N PHE A 315 9.73 -23.39 -8.68
CA PHE A 315 8.85 -24.36 -9.32
C PHE A 315 7.90 -23.71 -10.34
N ARG A 316 7.38 -22.51 -10.04
CA ARG A 316 6.37 -21.85 -10.87
C ARG A 316 6.95 -20.97 -11.97
N PHE A 317 8.17 -20.49 -11.80
CA PHE A 317 8.82 -19.53 -12.69
C PHE A 317 10.23 -20.00 -13.05
N PRO A 318 10.70 -19.79 -14.29
CA PRO A 318 12.05 -20.16 -14.73
C PRO A 318 13.09 -19.16 -14.20
N VAL A 319 13.21 -19.12 -12.88
CA VAL A 319 14.19 -18.33 -12.14
C VAL A 319 14.81 -19.19 -11.05
N ARG A 320 15.99 -18.81 -10.58
CA ARG A 320 16.65 -19.38 -9.40
C ARG A 320 16.84 -18.27 -8.37
N LEU A 321 16.43 -18.51 -7.14
CA LEU A 321 16.80 -17.64 -6.03
C LEU A 321 18.21 -17.99 -5.57
N GLU A 322 19.18 -17.13 -5.86
CA GLU A 322 20.57 -17.35 -5.45
C GLU A 322 20.80 -16.96 -3.98
N SER A 323 20.17 -15.88 -3.52
CA SER A 323 20.22 -15.48 -2.11
C SER A 323 19.05 -14.61 -1.69
N TYR A 324 18.64 -14.76 -0.42
CA TYR A 324 17.89 -13.74 0.29
C TYR A 324 18.42 -13.61 1.72
N GLU A 325 19.30 -12.63 1.94
CA GLU A 325 20.09 -12.50 3.18
C GLU A 325 19.96 -11.11 3.80
N ILE A 326 20.25 -11.00 5.10
CA ILE A 326 20.30 -9.71 5.80
C ILE A 326 21.54 -8.93 5.35
N ARG A 327 21.34 -7.70 4.88
CA ARG A 327 22.43 -6.76 4.55
C ARG A 327 22.96 -6.12 5.83
N ALA A 328 23.86 -6.83 6.53
CA ALA A 328 24.39 -6.38 7.81
C ALA A 328 24.99 -4.96 7.77
N GLY A 329 24.69 -4.16 8.79
CA GLY A 329 25.18 -2.78 8.93
C GLY A 329 24.48 -1.75 8.04
N SER A 330 23.39 -2.11 7.37
CA SER A 330 22.60 -1.18 6.54
C SER A 330 21.58 -0.37 7.33
N GLY A 331 21.17 -0.83 8.52
CA GLY A 331 20.26 -0.10 9.40
C GLY A 331 20.87 1.18 9.97
N GLY A 332 20.02 2.19 10.24
CA GLY A 332 20.45 3.46 10.83
C GLY A 332 21.01 3.29 12.25
N ALA A 333 22.09 4.01 12.56
CA ALA A 333 22.72 3.97 13.88
C ALA A 333 22.04 4.94 14.87
N GLY A 334 21.87 4.52 16.12
CA GLY A 334 21.28 5.34 17.18
C GLY A 334 21.33 4.63 18.52
N LYS A 335 20.71 5.22 19.56
CA LYS A 335 20.49 4.55 20.85
C LYS A 335 19.74 3.23 20.66
N TRP A 336 18.72 3.26 19.81
CA TRP A 336 18.08 2.10 19.21
C TRP A 336 18.43 2.06 17.72
N LYS A 337 18.75 0.88 17.22
CA LYS A 337 19.25 0.66 15.87
C LYS A 337 18.11 0.38 14.91
N GLY A 338 18.13 0.98 13.72
CA GLY A 338 17.21 0.62 12.65
C GLY A 338 17.45 -0.81 12.17
N GLY A 339 16.40 -1.46 11.65
CA GLY A 339 16.51 -2.78 11.06
C GLY A 339 17.40 -2.76 9.81
N ASN A 340 18.10 -3.85 9.55
CA ASN A 340 18.87 -4.00 8.32
C ASN A 340 17.94 -4.35 7.14
N GLY A 341 18.29 -3.84 5.95
CA GLY A 341 17.69 -4.28 4.70
C GLY A 341 18.11 -5.70 4.32
N GLY A 342 17.62 -6.18 3.17
CA GLY A 342 17.97 -7.49 2.62
C GLY A 342 18.67 -7.39 1.27
N VAL A 343 19.43 -8.44 0.91
CA VAL A 343 19.95 -8.65 -0.45
C VAL A 343 19.14 -9.79 -1.07
N ARG A 344 18.33 -9.47 -2.08
CA ARG A 344 17.50 -10.41 -2.84
C ARG A 344 18.10 -10.60 -4.23
N ARG A 345 18.63 -11.78 -4.53
CA ARG A 345 19.35 -12.06 -5.79
C ARG A 345 18.66 -13.16 -6.59
N VAL A 346 18.07 -12.80 -7.72
CA VAL A 346 17.33 -13.72 -8.60
C VAL A 346 18.08 -13.87 -9.92
N ARG A 347 18.34 -15.11 -10.32
CA ARG A 347 18.91 -15.46 -11.63
C ARG A 347 17.79 -15.90 -12.55
N PHE A 348 17.75 -15.33 -13.74
CA PHE A 348 16.78 -15.68 -14.78
C PHE A 348 17.30 -16.87 -15.60
N LEU A 349 16.42 -17.83 -15.91
CA LEU A 349 16.74 -19.03 -16.67
C LEU A 349 16.10 -19.03 -18.08
N GLU A 350 15.30 -18.00 -18.37
CA GLU A 350 14.69 -17.70 -19.67
C GLU A 350 14.71 -16.20 -19.89
N ASP A 351 14.59 -15.78 -21.16
CA ASP A 351 14.47 -14.38 -21.55
C ASP A 351 13.23 -13.74 -20.91
N MET A 352 13.46 -12.67 -20.15
CA MET A 352 12.42 -11.92 -19.43
C MET A 352 12.73 -10.44 -19.34
N THR A 353 11.70 -9.63 -19.19
CA THR A 353 11.84 -8.24 -18.74
C THR A 353 11.69 -8.21 -17.22
N ALA A 354 12.67 -7.65 -16.52
CA ALA A 354 12.61 -7.37 -15.09
C ALA A 354 12.46 -5.87 -14.85
N SER A 355 11.57 -5.47 -13.95
CA SER A 355 11.30 -4.07 -13.62
C SER A 355 11.27 -3.85 -12.12
N ILE A 356 11.71 -2.66 -11.70
CA ILE A 356 11.71 -2.23 -10.31
C ILE A 356 11.04 -0.86 -10.21
N LEU A 357 10.10 -0.75 -9.28
CA LEU A 357 9.56 0.50 -8.78
C LEU A 357 9.99 0.62 -7.32
N SER A 358 10.78 1.64 -6.99
CA SER A 358 11.29 1.84 -5.64
C SER A 358 11.65 3.28 -5.33
N ASN A 359 11.75 3.58 -4.04
CA ASN A 359 12.36 4.79 -3.47
C ASN A 359 13.55 4.41 -2.57
N GLY A 360 14.25 5.38 -1.99
CA GLY A 360 15.33 5.09 -1.05
C GLY A 360 16.67 4.71 -1.68
N ARG A 361 16.88 5.00 -2.97
CA ARG A 361 18.11 4.78 -3.73
C ARG A 361 18.98 6.04 -3.78
N LYS A 362 18.38 7.22 -3.59
CA LYS A 362 19.10 8.50 -3.48
C LYS A 362 18.87 9.17 -2.13
N VAL A 363 17.61 9.25 -1.69
CA VAL A 363 17.23 9.82 -0.39
C VAL A 363 17.16 8.68 0.64
N PRO A 364 18.01 8.65 1.67
CA PRO A 364 17.99 7.58 2.65
C PRO A 364 16.80 7.70 3.62
N SER A 365 16.43 6.58 4.26
CA SER A 365 15.47 6.58 5.38
C SER A 365 16.02 7.43 6.53
N PHE A 366 15.27 8.44 6.96
CA PHE A 366 15.71 9.37 7.99
C PHE A 366 15.80 8.71 9.38
N GLY A 367 16.79 9.13 10.16
CA GLY A 367 16.85 8.85 11.60
C GLY A 367 16.05 9.88 12.41
N MET A 368 15.87 9.63 13.70
CA MET A 368 15.10 10.50 14.60
C MET A 368 15.92 10.86 15.85
N ALA A 369 15.73 12.06 16.39
CA ALA A 369 16.33 12.52 17.65
C ALA A 369 17.86 12.29 17.73
N GLY A 370 18.58 12.58 16.64
CA GLY A 370 20.04 12.39 16.53
C GLY A 370 20.48 11.02 16.00
N GLY A 371 19.54 10.09 15.77
CA GLY A 371 19.81 8.86 15.03
C GLY A 371 20.22 9.15 13.58
N GLN A 372 21.15 8.34 13.07
CA GLN A 372 21.65 8.41 11.71
C GLN A 372 20.70 7.71 10.72
N PRO A 373 20.64 8.18 9.47
CA PRO A 373 19.85 7.54 8.44
C PRO A 373 20.34 6.12 8.13
N GLY A 374 19.43 5.27 7.63
CA GLY A 374 19.79 3.96 7.06
C GLY A 374 20.51 4.13 5.71
N GLN A 375 21.25 3.10 5.28
CA GLN A 375 21.89 3.11 3.97
C GLN A 375 20.84 3.06 2.84
N VAL A 376 21.14 3.71 1.71
CA VAL A 376 20.32 3.61 0.50
C VAL A 376 20.29 2.17 -0.06
N GLY A 377 19.18 1.84 -0.71
CA GLY A 377 19.03 0.63 -1.51
C GLY A 377 19.84 0.71 -2.81
N VAL A 378 20.11 -0.45 -3.41
CA VAL A 378 20.82 -0.56 -4.69
C VAL A 378 20.06 -1.54 -5.57
N ASN A 379 19.83 -1.15 -6.83
CA ASN A 379 19.28 -2.00 -7.85
C ASN A 379 20.39 -2.25 -8.90
N ARG A 380 20.66 -3.50 -9.25
CA ARG A 380 21.69 -3.83 -10.26
C ARG A 380 21.38 -5.11 -11.02
N VAL A 381 21.83 -5.15 -12.26
CA VAL A 381 21.85 -6.34 -13.11
C VAL A 381 23.28 -6.83 -13.23
N VAL A 382 23.50 -8.13 -13.00
CA VAL A 382 24.79 -8.79 -13.23
C VAL A 382 24.65 -9.65 -14.46
N ARG A 383 25.40 -9.33 -15.52
CA ARG A 383 25.42 -10.04 -16.79
C ARG A 383 26.31 -11.28 -16.72
N SER A 384 26.12 -12.21 -17.65
CA SER A 384 26.89 -13.46 -17.74
C SER A 384 28.38 -13.24 -18.03
N ASP A 385 28.74 -12.12 -18.66
CA ASP A 385 30.12 -11.67 -18.88
C ASP A 385 30.75 -10.97 -17.66
N GLY A 386 30.01 -10.88 -16.55
CA GLY A 386 30.43 -10.20 -15.32
C GLY A 386 30.18 -8.69 -15.29
N ARG A 387 29.65 -8.09 -16.38
CA ARG A 387 29.28 -6.67 -16.38
C ARG A 387 28.18 -6.41 -15.35
N VAL A 388 28.33 -5.31 -14.61
CA VAL A 388 27.32 -4.82 -13.68
C VAL A 388 26.69 -3.55 -14.23
N GLU A 389 25.38 -3.56 -14.35
CA GLU A 389 24.57 -2.39 -14.74
C GLU A 389 23.79 -1.92 -13.52
N GLU A 390 24.03 -0.70 -13.07
CA GLU A 390 23.23 -0.09 -12.01
C GLU A 390 21.90 0.42 -12.58
N LEU A 391 20.82 0.16 -11.85
CA LEU A 391 19.50 0.69 -12.13
C LEU A 391 19.16 1.78 -11.11
N GLY A 392 18.43 2.80 -11.55
CA GLY A 392 17.94 3.85 -10.68
C GLY A 392 16.86 3.38 -9.69
N HIS A 393 16.21 4.34 -9.02
CA HIS A 393 15.06 4.09 -8.14
C HIS A 393 13.88 3.43 -8.90
N ILE A 394 13.74 3.76 -10.18
CA ILE A 394 12.94 3.00 -11.15
C ILE A 394 13.86 2.44 -12.22
N GLY A 395 13.51 1.29 -12.79
CA GLY A 395 14.31 0.68 -13.84
C GLY A 395 13.61 -0.48 -14.51
N SER A 396 14.02 -0.77 -15.74
CA SER A 396 13.66 -1.99 -16.47
C SER A 396 14.89 -2.51 -17.20
N ALA A 397 15.03 -3.83 -17.27
CA ALA A 397 16.11 -4.49 -17.99
C ALA A 397 15.64 -5.80 -18.62
N GLU A 398 16.13 -6.05 -19.84
CA GLU A 398 16.03 -7.36 -20.46
C GLU A 398 17.04 -8.31 -19.81
N MET A 399 16.57 -9.43 -19.29
CA MET A 399 17.33 -10.50 -18.66
C MET A 399 17.48 -11.60 -19.71
N LYS A 400 18.70 -11.76 -20.25
CA LYS A 400 19.06 -12.68 -21.33
C LYS A 400 20.20 -13.59 -20.91
#